data_AF-A0ABD7NDA8-F1
#
_entry.id   AF-A0ABD7NDA8-F1
#
_cell.length_a   1.000
_cell.length_b   1.000
_cell.length_c   1.000
_cell.angle_alpha   90.00
_cell.angle_beta   90.00
_cell.angle_gamma   90.00
#
_symmetry.space_group_name_H-M   'P 1'
#
loop_
_entity.id
_entity.type
_entity.pdbx_description
1 polymer ?
#
loop_
_entity_poly.entity_id
_entity_poly.type
_entity_poly.pdbx_seq_one_letter_code
_entity_poly.pdbx_strand_id
1 'polypeptide(L)'
;MLACNSLPGLLCGYIETPQDAFLFGRINGGNVASLPLGLNFGWQGELNLQYTLDKLFDGEFGMGYPENEAERKRLEASALKDLNRLTKRNWEELVEQLPTDTFTKLLQRKIVMNAIITNGTNEEFIRLLKSKIGKK
;
A
#
# COMPACT_ATOMS: atom_id res chain seq x y z
N MET A 1 4.88 -6.46 3.80
CA MET A 1 4.73 -6.91 2.39
C MET A 1 3.61 -7.94 2.19
N LEU A 2 3.71 -9.17 2.70
CA LEU A 2 2.75 -10.26 2.40
C LEU A 2 1.29 -9.89 2.66
N ALA A 3 0.96 -9.46 3.87
CA ALA A 3 -0.41 -9.06 4.22
C ALA A 3 -0.96 -7.97 3.28
N CYS A 4 -0.16 -6.96 2.94
CA CYS A 4 -0.59 -5.89 2.05
C CYS A 4 -0.87 -6.40 0.64
N ASN A 5 -0.02 -7.27 0.08
CA ASN A 5 -0.22 -7.83 -1.26
C ASN A 5 -1.38 -8.86 -1.32
N SER A 6 -1.89 -9.33 -0.18
CA SER A 6 -3.11 -10.15 -0.09
C SER A 6 -4.41 -9.33 -0.12
N LEU A 7 -4.32 -8.00 0.01
CA LEU A 7 -5.49 -7.11 0.10
C LEU A 7 -5.80 -6.43 -1.25
N PRO A 8 -7.06 -6.06 -1.49
CA PRO A 8 -7.48 -5.51 -2.78
C PRO A 8 -6.92 -4.11 -3.04
N GLY A 9 -6.49 -3.89 -4.28
CA GLY A 9 -6.01 -2.59 -4.74
C GLY A 9 -4.66 -2.16 -4.13
N LEU A 10 -4.02 -3.01 -3.34
CA LEU A 10 -2.70 -2.75 -2.79
C LEU A 10 -1.63 -3.44 -3.63
N LEU A 11 -0.57 -2.70 -3.95
CA LEU A 11 0.68 -3.17 -4.54
C LEU A 11 1.82 -2.72 -3.64
N CYS A 12 2.34 -3.67 -2.87
CA CYS A 12 3.31 -3.43 -1.82
C CYS A 12 4.71 -3.89 -2.24
N GLY A 13 5.62 -2.93 -2.40
CA GLY A 13 7.04 -3.19 -2.64
C GLY A 13 7.79 -3.42 -1.33
N TYR A 14 8.76 -4.34 -1.34
CA TYR A 14 9.82 -4.38 -0.33
C TYR A 14 10.93 -3.44 -0.80
N ILE A 15 11.19 -2.39 -0.02
CA ILE A 15 12.14 -1.34 -0.38
C ILE A 15 13.19 -1.22 0.72
N GLU A 16 14.35 -1.85 0.54
CA GLU A 16 15.41 -1.85 1.55
C GLU A 16 16.36 -0.66 1.38
N THR A 17 16.58 -0.25 0.13
CA THR A 17 17.58 0.75 -0.23
C THR A 17 16.99 1.91 -1.06
N PRO A 18 17.72 3.03 -1.18
CA PRO A 18 17.33 4.14 -2.07
C PRO A 18 17.14 3.74 -3.53
N GLN A 19 17.92 2.76 -4.01
CA GLN A 19 17.78 2.24 -5.36
C GLN A 19 16.47 1.46 -5.53
N ASP A 20 16.12 0.60 -4.57
CA ASP A 20 14.86 -0.16 -4.59
C ASP A 20 13.66 0.79 -4.58
N ALA A 21 13.70 1.82 -3.75
CA ALA A 21 12.67 2.84 -3.67
C ALA A 21 12.53 3.63 -4.99
N PHE A 22 13.65 4.02 -5.59
CA PHE A 22 13.65 4.69 -6.89
C PHE A 22 12.96 3.82 -7.96
N LEU A 23 13.43 2.58 -8.10
CA LEU A 23 12.92 1.64 -9.11
C LEU A 23 11.47 1.24 -8.85
N PHE A 24 11.08 0.98 -7.60
CA PHE A 24 9.71 0.65 -7.25
C PHE A 24 8.74 1.78 -7.62
N GLY A 25 9.08 3.02 -7.28
CA GLY A 25 8.25 4.18 -7.62
C GLY A 25 8.05 4.31 -9.13
N ARG A 26 9.07 4.03 -9.95
CA ARG A 26 9.09 4.41 -11.38
C ARG A 26 8.61 3.25 -12.24
N ILE A 27 9.03 2.03 -11.92
CA ILE A 27 8.69 0.82 -12.69
C ILE A 27 7.34 0.27 -12.24
N ASN A 28 7.14 0.07 -10.94
CA ASN A 28 5.92 -0.60 -10.45
C ASN A 28 4.79 0.38 -10.18
N GLY A 29 5.10 1.60 -9.73
CA GLY A 29 4.09 2.62 -9.40
C GLY A 29 3.05 2.08 -8.40
N GLY A 30 3.52 1.32 -7.40
CA GLY A 30 2.70 0.76 -6.33
C GLY A 30 2.37 1.81 -5.27
N ASN A 31 1.45 1.48 -4.38
CA ASN A 31 0.86 2.41 -3.41
C ASN A 31 1.18 2.06 -1.95
N VAL A 32 1.99 1.03 -1.70
CA VAL A 32 2.43 0.66 -0.35
C VAL A 32 3.92 0.32 -0.36
N ALA A 33 4.65 0.82 0.63
CA ALA A 33 6.05 0.47 0.87
C ALA A 33 6.20 -0.37 2.14
N SER A 34 6.99 -1.44 2.06
CA SER A 34 7.38 -2.28 3.19
C SER A 34 8.88 -2.11 3.44
N LEU A 35 9.24 -1.59 4.61
CA LEU A 35 10.62 -1.25 5.00
C LEU A 35 11.15 -2.24 6.05
N PRO A 36 12.40 -2.72 5.96
CA PRO A 36 13.01 -3.58 6.98
C PRO A 36 13.56 -2.75 8.14
N LEU A 37 12.74 -2.53 9.19
CA LEU A 37 13.15 -1.78 10.39
C LEU A 37 13.78 -2.66 11.49
N GLY A 38 14.04 -3.94 11.19
CA GLY A 38 14.64 -4.89 12.14
C GLY A 38 15.83 -5.64 11.57
N LEU A 39 15.76 -6.06 10.31
CA LEU A 39 16.90 -6.63 9.58
C LEU A 39 17.75 -5.49 9.01
N ASN A 40 19.07 -5.54 9.19
CA ASN A 40 20.03 -4.54 8.70
C ASN A 40 19.78 -3.09 9.15
N PHE A 41 18.87 -2.86 10.09
CA PHE A 41 18.64 -1.55 10.71
C PHE A 41 19.60 -1.33 11.88
N GLY A 42 20.88 -1.15 11.55
CA GLY A 42 21.98 -1.00 12.49
C GLY A 42 22.44 0.45 12.63
N TRP A 43 23.75 0.63 12.75
CA TRP A 43 24.38 1.95 12.78
C TRP A 43 24.02 2.71 11.51
N GLN A 44 23.52 3.94 11.66
CA GLN A 44 23.06 4.81 10.57
C GLN A 44 21.88 4.24 9.76
N GLY A 45 21.08 3.32 10.33
CA GLY A 45 19.87 2.81 9.71
C GLY A 45 18.83 3.90 9.41
N GLU A 46 18.78 4.94 10.24
CA GLU A 46 17.95 6.13 10.04
C GLU A 46 18.34 6.94 8.80
N LEU A 47 19.65 7.00 8.47
CA LEU A 47 20.12 7.66 7.24
C LEU A 47 19.69 6.86 6.01
N ASN A 48 19.83 5.53 6.04
CA ASN A 48 19.32 4.68 4.97
C ASN A 48 17.81 4.84 4.78
N LEU A 49 17.04 4.87 5.87
CA LEU A 49 15.60 5.11 5.82
C LEU A 49 15.28 6.46 5.18
N GLN A 50 15.97 7.53 5.60
CA GLN A 50 15.78 8.86 5.02
C GLN A 50 16.06 8.85 3.51
N TYR A 51 17.22 8.37 3.08
CA TYR A 51 17.57 8.32 1.66
C TYR A 51 16.63 7.42 0.85
N THR A 52 16.12 6.35 1.46
CA THR A 52 15.14 5.45 0.84
C THR A 52 13.82 6.18 0.61
N LEU A 53 13.34 6.94 1.59
CA LEU A 53 12.11 7.73 1.45
C LEU A 53 12.30 8.89 0.48
N ASP A 54 13.44 9.60 0.53
CA ASP A 54 13.76 10.67 -0.41
C ASP A 54 13.70 10.14 -1.84
N LYS A 55 14.32 8.99 -2.13
CA LYS A 55 14.27 8.37 -3.47
C LYS A 55 12.93 7.77 -3.83
N LEU A 56 12.12 7.33 -2.86
CA LEU A 56 10.76 6.90 -3.15
C LEU A 56 9.92 8.05 -3.74
N PHE A 57 10.08 9.27 -3.21
CA PHE A 57 9.30 10.44 -3.59
C PHE A 57 10.00 11.42 -4.57
N ASP A 58 11.19 11.08 -5.07
CA ASP A 58 12.00 11.87 -6.03
C ASP A 58 11.43 11.88 -7.48
N GLY A 59 10.25 12.46 -7.68
CA GLY A 59 9.58 12.53 -8.99
C GLY A 59 8.30 11.71 -9.09
N GLU A 60 7.68 11.68 -10.27
CA GLU A 60 6.37 11.05 -10.44
C GLU A 60 6.45 9.51 -10.43
N PHE A 61 5.40 8.89 -9.89
CA PHE A 61 5.27 7.44 -9.83
C PHE A 61 4.82 6.88 -11.18
N GLY A 62 5.31 5.69 -11.53
CA GLY A 62 4.88 4.96 -12.71
C GLY A 62 5.35 5.55 -14.03
N MET A 63 6.36 6.43 -14.04
CA MET A 63 6.89 6.99 -15.30
C MET A 63 7.63 5.96 -16.15
N GLY A 64 8.15 4.89 -15.55
CA GLY A 64 8.97 3.87 -16.19
C GLY A 64 10.47 4.18 -16.10
N TYR A 65 11.31 3.14 -15.99
CA TYR A 65 12.76 3.24 -16.00
C TYR A 65 13.42 1.93 -16.48
N PRO A 66 14.45 1.94 -17.33
CA PRO A 66 15.02 3.12 -18.00
C PRO A 66 14.04 3.72 -19.02
N GLU A 67 14.32 4.95 -19.45
CA GLU A 67 13.41 5.76 -20.29
C GLU A 67 13.03 5.06 -21.60
N ASN A 68 13.98 4.39 -22.26
CA ASN A 68 13.74 3.63 -23.50
C ASN A 68 12.84 2.40 -23.32
N GLU A 69 12.60 1.96 -22.08
CA GLU A 69 11.73 0.82 -21.72
C GLU A 69 10.45 1.29 -21.01
N ALA A 70 10.26 2.60 -20.86
CA ALA A 70 9.26 3.16 -19.97
C ALA A 70 7.83 2.80 -20.39
N GLU A 71 7.52 2.86 -21.68
CA GLU A 71 6.20 2.52 -22.21
C GLU A 71 5.81 1.07 -21.89
N ARG A 72 6.70 0.11 -22.19
CA ARG A 72 6.48 -1.31 -21.91
C ARG A 72 6.23 -1.56 -20.41
N LYS A 73 7.03 -0.93 -19.55
CA LYS A 73 6.89 -1.08 -18.08
C LYS A 73 5.58 -0.50 -17.55
N ARG A 74 5.11 0.62 -18.09
CA ARG A 74 3.80 1.19 -17.74
C ARG A 74 2.67 0.24 -18.13
N LEU A 75 2.73 -0.35 -19.32
CA LEU A 75 1.74 -1.33 -19.78
C LEU A 75 1.71 -2.57 -18.88
N GLU A 76 2.87 -3.12 -18.53
CA GLU A 76 2.98 -4.28 -17.63
C GLU A 76 2.49 -3.96 -16.20
N ALA A 77 2.83 -2.79 -15.66
CA ALA A 77 2.35 -2.35 -14.35
C ALA A 77 0.83 -2.16 -14.34
N SER A 78 0.24 -1.65 -15.43
CA SER A 78 -1.20 -1.55 -15.60
C SER A 78 -1.86 -2.94 -15.64
N ALA A 79 -1.32 -3.86 -16.43
CA ALA A 79 -1.82 -5.23 -16.52
C ALA A 79 -1.79 -5.95 -15.16
N LEU A 80 -0.76 -5.70 -14.33
CA LEU A 80 -0.69 -6.22 -12.97
C LEU A 80 -1.78 -5.63 -12.06
N LYS A 81 -2.10 -4.34 -12.19
CA LYS A 81 -3.20 -3.70 -11.46
C LYS A 81 -4.55 -4.31 -11.87
N ASP A 82 -4.72 -4.64 -13.14
CA ASP A 82 -5.92 -5.32 -13.65
C ASP A 82 -6.05 -6.74 -13.08
N LEU A 83 -4.95 -7.49 -13.09
CA LEU A 83 -4.88 -8.82 -12.48
C LEU A 83 -5.16 -8.79 -10.97
N ASN A 84 -4.65 -7.78 -10.25
CA ASN A 84 -4.93 -7.59 -8.83
C ASN A 84 -6.42 -7.40 -8.58
N ARG A 85 -7.11 -6.61 -9.42
CA ARG A 85 -8.56 -6.39 -9.35
C ARG A 85 -9.35 -7.66 -9.67
N LEU A 86 -8.90 -8.45 -10.64
CA LEU A 86 -9.56 -9.70 -11.02
C LEU A 86 -9.47 -10.79 -9.95
N THR A 87 -8.33 -10.88 -9.27
CA THR A 87 -8.01 -11.99 -8.36
C THR A 87 -8.43 -11.75 -6.91
N LYS A 88 -8.89 -10.54 -6.57
CA LYS A 88 -9.19 -10.14 -5.20
C LYS A 88 -10.61 -9.58 -5.08
N ARG A 89 -11.26 -9.92 -3.97
CA ARG A 89 -12.56 -9.34 -3.59
C ARG A 89 -12.39 -7.87 -3.25
N ASN A 90 -13.42 -7.06 -3.47
CA ASN A 90 -13.42 -5.65 -3.07
C ASN A 90 -13.37 -5.47 -1.53
N TRP A 91 -13.16 -4.24 -1.09
CA TRP A 91 -12.99 -3.93 0.33
C TRP A 91 -14.26 -4.13 1.15
N GLU A 92 -15.42 -3.86 0.55
CA GLU A 92 -16.75 -4.00 1.13
C GLU A 92 -17.03 -5.47 1.48
N GLU A 93 -16.91 -6.37 0.50
CA GLU A 93 -17.07 -7.81 0.68
C GLU A 93 -16.08 -8.38 1.69
N LEU A 94 -14.83 -7.90 1.65
CA LEU A 94 -13.79 -8.33 2.58
C LEU A 94 -14.16 -7.94 4.02
N VAL A 95 -14.56 -6.70 4.27
CA VAL A 95 -14.92 -6.21 5.61
C VAL A 95 -16.18 -6.87 6.17
N GLU A 96 -17.09 -7.29 5.30
CA GLU A 96 -18.24 -8.10 5.73
C GLU A 96 -17.85 -9.49 6.21
N GLN A 97 -16.83 -10.09 5.60
CA GLN A 97 -16.39 -11.47 5.87
C GLN A 97 -15.24 -11.59 6.87
N LEU A 98 -14.57 -10.48 7.21
CA LEU A 98 -13.50 -10.50 8.19
C LEU A 98 -14.01 -11.02 9.55
N PRO A 99 -13.27 -11.95 10.21
CA PRO A 99 -13.64 -12.41 11.54
C PRO A 99 -13.81 -11.25 12.53
N THR A 100 -14.88 -11.32 13.34
CA THR A 100 -15.27 -10.26 14.26
C THR A 100 -14.13 -9.81 15.18
N ASP A 101 -13.32 -10.73 15.69
CA ASP A 101 -12.20 -10.42 16.58
C ASP A 101 -11.10 -9.63 15.88
N THR A 102 -10.74 -10.04 14.65
CA THR A 102 -9.76 -9.33 13.82
C THR A 102 -10.27 -7.93 13.52
N PHE A 103 -11.54 -7.83 13.11
CA PHE A 103 -12.12 -6.55 12.75
C PHE A 103 -12.22 -5.60 13.96
N THR A 104 -12.59 -6.12 15.13
CA THR A 104 -12.67 -5.34 16.38
C THR A 104 -11.31 -4.75 16.76
N LYS A 105 -10.22 -5.52 16.62
CA LYS A 105 -8.84 -5.02 16.85
C LYS A 105 -8.47 -3.90 15.88
N LEU A 106 -8.91 -3.97 14.62
CA LEU A 106 -8.69 -2.90 13.64
C LEU A 106 -9.46 -1.62 14.01
N LEU A 107 -10.74 -1.76 14.37
CA LEU A 107 -11.58 -0.62 14.77
C LEU A 107 -11.05 0.13 16.00
N GLN A 108 -10.30 -0.54 16.88
CA GLN A 108 -9.67 0.08 18.05
C GLN A 108 -8.54 1.05 17.69
N ARG A 109 -8.01 1.02 16.45
CA ARG A 109 -6.95 1.93 15.99
C ARG A 109 -7.52 3.30 15.63
N LYS A 110 -7.94 4.05 16.64
CA LYS A 110 -8.67 5.33 16.51
C LYS A 110 -8.02 6.33 15.54
N ILE A 111 -6.69 6.50 15.60
CA ILE A 111 -5.97 7.44 14.71
C ILE A 111 -6.18 7.07 13.24
N VAL A 112 -5.97 5.79 12.90
CA VAL A 112 -6.13 5.28 11.53
C VAL A 112 -7.60 5.33 11.10
N MET A 113 -8.50 4.86 11.96
CA MET A 113 -9.94 4.84 11.65
C MET A 113 -10.49 6.25 11.44
N ASN A 114 -10.10 7.22 12.26
CA ASN A 114 -10.52 8.61 12.10
C ASN A 114 -9.99 9.20 10.79
N ALA A 115 -8.72 8.92 10.43
CA ALA A 115 -8.16 9.37 9.16
C ALA A 115 -8.92 8.79 7.96
N ILE A 116 -9.25 7.49 7.99
CA ILE A 116 -10.04 6.83 6.94
C ILE A 116 -11.45 7.44 6.84
N ILE A 117 -12.13 7.62 7.98
CA ILE A 117 -13.50 8.14 8.02
C ILE A 117 -13.58 9.60 7.55
N THR A 118 -12.56 10.40 7.86
CA THR A 118 -12.54 11.85 7.56
C THR A 118 -12.10 12.12 6.13
N ASN A 119 -11.10 11.37 5.63
CA ASN A 119 -10.44 11.69 4.37
C ASN A 119 -10.72 10.67 3.25
N GLY A 120 -11.36 9.54 3.55
CA GLY A 120 -11.65 8.52 2.56
C GLY A 120 -12.70 8.98 1.54
N THR A 121 -12.54 8.54 0.30
CA THR A 121 -13.44 8.89 -0.82
C THR A 121 -14.45 7.79 -1.14
N ASN A 122 -14.29 6.59 -0.59
CA ASN A 122 -15.24 5.50 -0.76
C ASN A 122 -16.34 5.59 0.32
N GLU A 123 -17.45 6.24 -0.03
CA GLU A 123 -18.58 6.48 0.87
C GLU A 123 -19.24 5.20 1.37
N GLU A 124 -19.37 4.19 0.52
CA GLU A 124 -19.96 2.91 0.89
C GLU A 124 -19.12 2.18 1.92
N PHE A 125 -17.81 2.08 1.67
CA PHE A 125 -16.86 1.50 2.62
C PHE A 125 -16.90 2.24 3.97
N ILE A 126 -16.91 3.58 3.95
CA ILE A 126 -16.99 4.39 5.18
C ILE A 126 -18.31 4.12 5.92
N ARG A 127 -19.43 4.03 5.22
CA ARG A 127 -20.74 3.70 5.80
C ARG A 127 -20.72 2.33 6.48
N LEU A 128 -20.15 1.32 5.81
CA LEU A 128 -19.97 -0.03 6.37
C LEU A 128 -19.11 -0.01 7.64
N LEU A 129 -17.96 0.69 7.62
CA LEU A 129 -17.11 0.85 8.79
C LEU A 129 -17.85 1.49 9.97
N LYS A 130 -18.57 2.60 9.74
CA LYS A 130 -19.35 3.30 10.78
C LYS A 130 -20.43 2.40 11.39
N SER A 131 -21.15 1.63 10.56
CA SER A 131 -22.19 0.71 11.02
C SER A 131 -21.67 -0.38 11.97
N LYS A 132 -20.41 -0.79 11.80
CA LYS A 132 -19.76 -1.81 12.63
C LYS A 132 -19.13 -1.22 13.90
N ILE A 133 -18.73 0.05 13.89
CA ILE A 133 -18.25 0.75 15.10
C ILE A 133 -19.37 0.90 16.15
N GLY A 134 -20.60 1.16 15.70
CA GLY A 134 -21.76 1.38 16.57
C GLY A 134 -22.43 0.13 17.17
N LYS A 135 -22.02 -1.08 16.76
CA LYS A 135 -22.61 -2.35 17.23
C LYS A 135 -21.91 -2.94 18.47
N LYS A 136 -21.31 -2.10 19.31
CA LYS A 136 -20.76 -2.52 20.60
C LYS A 136 -21.86 -2.78 21.62
#